data_AF-A0AAI9NZJ4-F1
#
_entry.id   AF-A0AAI9NZJ4-F1
#
_cell.length_a   1.000
_cell.length_b   1.000
_cell.length_c   1.000
_cell.angle_alpha   90.00
_cell.angle_beta   90.00
_cell.angle_gamma   90.00
#
_symmetry.space_group_name_H-M   'P 1'
#
loop_
_entity.id
_entity.type
_entity.pdbx_description
1 polymer ?
#
loop_
_entity_poly.entity_id
_entity_poly.type
_entity_poly.pdbx_seq_one_letter_code
_entity_poly.pdbx_strand_id
1 'polypeptide(L)'
;MMDSLARLKRKIGSDKDISDEILTDYLEEAKDEIVLFLNVKQFDEAFASKAVEIAAILYERDQADKHIKSESYSEGVVSENTTYLTGESFDTQVDKVLDSLKRYRRVYVKHKKKDSTEETE
;
A
#
# COMPACT_ATOMS: atom_id res chain seq x y z
N MET A 1 2.22 17.44 -13.95
CA MET A 1 2.28 16.07 -13.41
C MET A 1 3.62 15.88 -12.74
N MET A 2 3.67 15.70 -11.42
CA MET A 2 4.92 15.29 -10.78
C MET A 2 5.05 13.78 -10.95
N ASP A 3 6.19 13.36 -11.48
CA ASP A 3 6.52 11.97 -11.76
C ASP A 3 6.49 11.14 -10.46
N SER A 4 5.54 10.20 -10.34
CA SER A 4 5.38 9.40 -9.12
C SER A 4 6.62 8.57 -8.82
N LEU A 5 7.33 8.15 -9.87
CA LEU A 5 8.65 7.51 -9.81
C LEU A 5 9.69 8.42 -9.15
N ALA A 6 9.80 9.67 -9.58
CA ALA A 6 10.76 10.61 -9.00
C ALA A 6 10.48 10.89 -7.51
N ARG A 7 9.21 10.92 -7.12
CA ARG A 7 8.81 11.05 -5.70
C ARG A 7 9.15 9.80 -4.90
N LEU A 8 8.92 8.61 -5.45
CA LEU A 8 9.28 7.35 -4.82
C LEU A 8 10.79 7.24 -4.62
N LYS A 9 11.59 7.50 -5.67
CA LYS A 9 13.06 7.55 -5.61
C LYS A 9 13.58 8.49 -4.53
N ARG A 10 12.98 9.68 -4.40
CA ARG A 10 13.34 10.63 -3.34
C ARG A 10 12.99 10.09 -1.96
N LYS A 11 11.86 9.40 -1.82
CA LYS A 11 11.35 8.89 -0.54
C LYS A 11 12.18 7.72 -0.01
N ILE A 12 12.60 6.81 -0.89
CA ILE A 12 13.40 5.61 -0.54
C ILE A 12 14.90 5.89 -0.35
N GLY A 13 15.35 7.13 -0.63
CA GLY A 13 16.76 7.51 -0.59
C GLY A 13 17.44 7.31 -1.94
N SER A 14 17.89 8.40 -2.54
CA SER A 14 18.37 8.48 -3.93
C SER A 14 19.76 7.85 -4.17
N ASP A 15 20.38 7.23 -3.15
CA ASP A 15 21.72 6.62 -3.22
C ASP A 15 21.71 5.18 -3.75
N LYS A 16 20.53 4.56 -3.88
CA LYS A 16 20.41 3.20 -4.42
C LYS A 16 20.07 3.28 -5.90
N ASP A 17 20.94 2.72 -6.75
CA ASP A 17 20.71 2.51 -8.18
C ASP A 17 19.65 1.40 -8.35
N ILE A 18 18.39 1.75 -8.13
CA ILE A 18 17.24 0.85 -8.21
C ILE A 18 16.63 1.02 -9.60
N SER A 19 16.43 -0.11 -10.29
CA SER A 19 15.75 -0.12 -11.60
C SER A 19 14.38 0.56 -11.52
N ASP A 20 14.12 1.46 -12.46
CA ASP A 20 12.84 2.13 -12.63
C ASP A 20 11.69 1.14 -12.83
N GLU A 21 11.97 -0.04 -13.40
CA GLU A 21 11.01 -1.13 -13.59
C GLU A 21 10.53 -1.66 -12.24
N ILE A 22 11.46 -1.96 -11.33
CA ILE A 22 11.15 -2.45 -9.98
C ILE A 22 10.30 -1.43 -9.21
N LEU A 23 10.67 -0.15 -9.33
CA LEU A 23 9.91 0.93 -8.69
C LEU A 23 8.52 1.12 -9.31
N THR A 24 8.38 0.81 -10.59
CA THR A 24 7.09 0.84 -11.28
C THR A 24 6.19 -0.29 -10.80
N ASP A 25 6.73 -1.51 -10.64
CA ASP A 25 5.98 -2.65 -10.12
C ASP A 25 5.39 -2.35 -8.73
N TYR A 26 6.21 -1.80 -7.80
CA TYR A 26 5.71 -1.40 -6.48
C TYR A 26 4.66 -0.28 -6.53
N LEU A 27 4.77 0.63 -7.50
CA LEU A 27 3.76 1.67 -7.71
C LEU A 27 2.46 1.10 -8.28
N GLU A 28 2.52 0.09 -9.14
CA GLU A 28 1.34 -0.59 -9.67
C GLU A 28 0.65 -1.40 -8.57
N GLU A 29 1.41 -2.17 -7.79
CA GLU A 29 0.89 -2.89 -6.62
C GLU A 29 0.20 -1.95 -5.62
N ALA A 30 0.83 -0.82 -5.30
CA ALA A 30 0.24 0.20 -4.44
C ALA A 30 -1.04 0.84 -5.01
N LYS A 31 -1.14 1.01 -6.33
CA LYS A 31 -2.36 1.51 -6.99
C LYS A 31 -3.47 0.47 -6.89
N ASP A 32 -3.15 -0.80 -7.13
CA ASP A 32 -4.11 -1.90 -7.07
C ASP A 32 -4.67 -2.08 -5.66
N GLU A 33 -3.84 -1.98 -4.63
CA GLU A 33 -4.30 -1.97 -3.24
C GLU A 33 -5.29 -0.84 -2.95
N ILE A 34 -4.99 0.38 -3.42
CA ILE A 34 -5.89 1.53 -3.25
C ILE A 34 -7.21 1.31 -4.00
N VAL A 35 -7.15 0.80 -5.24
CA VAL A 35 -8.34 0.51 -6.05
C VAL A 35 -9.23 -0.54 -5.38
N LEU A 36 -8.62 -1.61 -4.87
CA LEU A 36 -9.29 -2.68 -4.14
C LEU A 36 -9.93 -2.16 -2.85
N PHE A 37 -9.17 -1.38 -2.07
CA PHE A 37 -9.64 -0.82 -0.81
C PHE A 37 -10.84 0.13 -1.02
N LEU A 38 -10.71 1.03 -2.00
CA LEU A 38 -11.76 2.00 -2.35
C LEU A 38 -12.95 1.37 -3.07
N ASN A 39 -12.80 0.15 -3.59
CA ASN A 39 -13.81 -0.55 -4.40
C ASN A 39 -14.22 0.29 -5.62
N VAL A 40 -13.22 0.77 -6.37
CA VAL A 40 -13.38 1.57 -7.58
C VAL A 40 -12.88 0.79 -8.80
N LYS A 41 -13.23 1.25 -10.01
CA LYS A 41 -12.85 0.56 -11.27
C LYS A 41 -11.48 0.96 -11.80
N GLN A 42 -11.02 2.16 -11.44
CA GLN A 42 -9.79 2.74 -11.95
C GLN A 42 -9.15 3.58 -10.84
N PHE A 43 -7.83 3.61 -10.85
CA PHE A 43 -7.03 4.46 -9.99
C PHE A 43 -7.23 5.94 -10.34
N ASP A 44 -7.43 6.79 -9.33
CA ASP A 44 -7.51 8.24 -9.47
C ASP A 44 -6.15 8.86 -9.12
N GLU A 45 -5.62 9.71 -10.01
CA GLU A 45 -4.36 10.43 -9.81
C GLU A 45 -4.35 11.30 -8.55
N ALA A 46 -5.52 11.69 -8.02
CA ALA A 46 -5.64 12.36 -6.73
C ALA A 46 -4.99 11.54 -5.58
N PHE A 47 -4.96 10.21 -5.71
CA PHE A 47 -4.35 9.30 -4.74
C PHE A 47 -2.89 8.94 -5.07
N ALA A 48 -2.26 9.55 -6.08
CA ALA A 48 -0.87 9.27 -6.47
C ALA A 48 0.12 9.44 -5.31
N SER A 49 -0.09 10.42 -4.43
CA SER A 49 0.74 10.60 -3.24
C SER A 49 0.65 9.40 -2.28
N LYS A 50 -0.53 8.80 -2.17
CA LYS A 50 -0.78 7.64 -1.29
C LYS A 50 -0.22 6.36 -1.89
N ALA A 51 -0.31 6.21 -3.21
CA ALA A 51 0.36 5.12 -3.92
C ALA A 51 1.88 5.16 -3.72
N VAL A 52 2.51 6.35 -3.81
CA VAL A 52 3.94 6.51 -3.50
C VAL A 52 4.25 6.17 -2.04
N GLU A 53 3.34 6.48 -1.11
CA GLU A 53 3.53 6.13 0.30
C GLU A 53 3.54 4.62 0.53
N ILE A 54 2.55 3.90 -0.03
CA ILE A 54 2.43 2.44 0.06
C ILE A 54 3.60 1.75 -0.66
N ALA A 55 3.94 2.19 -1.87
CA ALA A 55 5.05 1.62 -2.64
C ALA A 55 6.39 1.69 -1.88
N ALA A 56 6.64 2.78 -1.14
CA ALA A 56 7.82 2.90 -0.29
C ALA A 56 7.81 1.88 0.86
N ILE A 57 6.65 1.65 1.49
CA ILE A 57 6.49 0.67 2.57
C ILE A 57 6.71 -0.75 2.05
N LEU A 58 6.14 -1.08 0.87
CA LEU A 58 6.32 -2.38 0.21
C LEU A 58 7.80 -2.63 -0.15
N TYR A 59 8.48 -1.61 -0.67
CA TYR A 59 9.91 -1.68 -0.95
C TYR A 59 10.74 -1.91 0.33
N GLU A 60 10.48 -1.14 1.40
CA GLU A 60 11.17 -1.29 2.68
C GLU A 60 10.96 -2.68 3.28
N ARG A 61 9.76 -3.25 3.16
CA ARG A 61 9.45 -4.62 3.58
C ARG A 61 10.29 -5.65 2.83
N ASP A 62 10.36 -5.56 1.50
CA ASP A 62 11.15 -6.50 0.69
C ASP A 62 12.66 -6.41 1.00
N GLN A 63 13.16 -5.20 1.26
CA GLN A 63 14.54 -5.01 1.72
C GLN A 63 14.76 -5.62 3.10
N ALA A 64 13.85 -5.40 4.06
CA ALA A 64 13.93 -5.97 5.39
C ALA A 64 13.90 -7.51 5.36
N ASP A 65 13.01 -8.11 4.56
CA ASP A 65 12.91 -9.56 4.38
C ASP A 65 14.18 -10.17 3.74
N LYS A 66 14.82 -9.45 2.81
CA LYS A 66 16.13 -9.84 2.25
C LYS A 66 17.24 -9.85 3.30
N HIS A 67 17.25 -8.86 4.20
CA HIS A 67 18.24 -8.80 5.28
C HIS A 67 18.04 -9.92 6.31
N ILE A 68 16.80 -10.24 6.70
CA ILE A 68 16.49 -11.32 7.66
C ILE A 68 16.93 -12.70 7.13
N LYS A 69 16.74 -12.96 5.83
CA LYS A 69 17.19 -14.21 5.20
C LYS A 69 18.72 -14.35 5.15
N SER A 70 19.45 -13.24 5.10
CA SER A 70 20.93 -13.23 5.06
C SER A 70 21.59 -13.41 6.44
N GLU A 71 20.92 -12.99 7.52
CA GLU A 71 21.43 -13.11 8.90
C GLU A 71 21.18 -14.50 9.52
N SER A 72 20.42 -15.38 8.86
CA SER A 72 20.06 -16.71 9.36
C SER A 72 21.20 -17.75 9.35
N TYR A 73 22.44 -17.35 9.09
CA TYR A 73 23.65 -18.17 9.26
C TYR A 73 24.75 -17.37 9.96
N SER A 74 24.60 -17.11 11.25
CA SER A 74 25.71 -16.78 12.14
C SER A 74 25.47 -17.44 13.48
N GLU A 75 26.18 -18.55 13.69
CA GLU A 75 26.15 -19.34 14.91
C GLU A 75 26.57 -18.47 16.09
N GLY A 76 25.62 -18.19 16.98
CA GLY A 76 25.90 -17.91 18.38
C GLY A 76 26.14 -16.46 18.79
N VAL A 77 25.18 -15.54 18.61
CA VAL A 77 24.90 -14.50 19.62
C VAL A 77 23.43 -14.07 19.53
N VAL A 78 22.56 -14.64 20.37
CA VAL A 78 21.19 -14.12 20.53
C VAL A 78 21.26 -12.91 21.45
N SER A 79 21.35 -11.72 20.88
CA SER A 79 21.25 -10.46 21.63
C SER A 79 19.78 -10.11 21.82
N GLU A 80 19.30 -10.18 23.06
CA GLU A 80 17.93 -9.86 23.49
C GLU A 80 17.60 -8.35 23.43
N ASN A 81 17.65 -7.73 22.24
CA ASN A 81 16.92 -6.47 21.99
C ASN A 81 16.81 -6.07 20.51
N THR A 82 16.73 -7.02 19.57
CA THR A 82 16.36 -6.70 18.19
C THR A 82 14.84 -6.73 18.07
N THR A 83 14.20 -5.56 18.17
CA THR A 83 12.82 -5.39 17.72
C THR A 83 12.82 -5.56 16.20
N TYR A 84 12.75 -6.81 15.74
CA TYR A 84 12.54 -7.13 14.34
C TYR A 84 11.24 -6.44 13.92
N LEU A 85 11.30 -5.51 12.98
CA LEU A 85 10.12 -5.01 12.28
C LEU A 85 9.53 -6.21 11.53
N THR A 86 8.60 -6.91 12.16
CA THR A 86 7.92 -8.06 11.58
C THR A 86 7.03 -7.61 10.43
N GLY A 87 6.69 -8.52 9.50
CA GLY A 87 5.76 -8.24 8.39
C GLY A 87 4.46 -7.56 8.82
N GLU A 88 3.95 -7.90 10.00
CA GLU A 88 2.76 -7.27 10.60
C GLU A 88 2.91 -5.76 10.85
N SER A 89 4.13 -5.27 11.12
CA SER A 89 4.38 -3.84 11.28
C SER A 89 4.32 -3.08 9.96
N PHE A 90 4.62 -3.73 8.84
CA PHE A 90 4.48 -3.14 7.51
C PHE A 90 3.01 -3.13 7.08
N ASP A 91 2.29 -4.23 7.31
CA ASP A 91 0.85 -4.32 7.05
C ASP A 91 0.07 -3.25 7.84
N THR A 92 0.43 -3.02 9.11
CA THR A 92 -0.15 -1.94 9.94
C THR A 92 0.12 -0.54 9.36
N GLN A 93 1.27 -0.33 8.71
CA GLN A 93 1.60 0.95 8.09
C GLN A 93 0.78 1.17 6.82
N VAL A 94 0.65 0.15 5.98
CA VAL A 94 -0.24 0.18 4.80
C VAL A 94 -1.68 0.48 5.22
N ASP A 95 -2.19 -0.23 6.23
CA ASP A 95 -3.54 -0.04 6.77
C ASP A 95 -3.80 1.40 7.24
N LYS A 96 -2.81 2.04 7.87
CA LYS A 96 -2.93 3.46 8.28
C LYS A 96 -3.05 4.39 7.07
N VAL A 97 -2.31 4.12 6.00
CA VAL A 97 -2.41 4.89 4.77
C VAL A 97 -3.79 4.68 4.13
N LEU A 98 -4.28 3.44 4.11
CA LEU A 98 -5.61 3.10 3.58
C LEU A 98 -6.75 3.68 4.42
N ASP A 99 -6.65 3.70 5.76
CA ASP A 99 -7.71 4.26 6.61
C ASP A 99 -7.92 5.77 6.34
N SER A 100 -6.86 6.48 5.93
CA SER A 100 -6.98 7.89 5.47
C SER A 100 -7.86 8.04 4.21
N LEU A 101 -7.98 6.98 3.41
CA LEU A 101 -8.77 6.91 2.19
C LEU A 101 -10.21 6.40 2.41
N LYS A 102 -10.54 5.93 3.62
CA LYS A 102 -11.81 5.27 3.93
C LYS A 102 -13.06 6.10 3.59
N ARG A 103 -12.95 7.43 3.63
CA ARG A 103 -14.04 8.35 3.26
C ARG A 103 -14.42 8.30 1.79
N TYR A 104 -13.49 7.89 0.92
CA TYR A 104 -13.69 7.77 -0.52
C TYR A 104 -14.14 6.36 -0.94
N ARG A 105 -14.20 5.43 0.01
CA ARG A 105 -14.57 4.04 -0.25
C ARG A 105 -16.04 3.96 -0.69
N ARG A 106 -16.29 3.30 -1.82
CA ARG A 106 -17.64 3.04 -2.29
C ARG A 106 -18.30 1.95 -1.45
N VAL A 107 -19.25 2.36 -0.62
CA VAL A 107 -20.12 1.46 0.14
C VAL A 107 -21.43 1.31 -0.63
N TYR A 108 -21.77 0.08 -1.01
CA TYR A 108 -23.08 -0.21 -1.59
C TYR A 108 -24.16 -0.02 -0.52
N VAL A 109 -24.85 1.12 -0.56
CA VAL A 109 -26.09 1.28 0.19
C VAL A 109 -27.19 0.54 -0.58
N LYS A 110 -27.60 -0.61 -0.05
CA LYS A 110 -28.73 -1.37 -0.58
C LYS A 110 -29.99 -0.52 -0.36
N HIS A 111 -30.38 0.30 -1.33
CA HIS A 111 -31.69 0.92 -1.32
C HIS A 111 -32.73 -0.20 -1.38
N LYS A 112 -33.45 -0.45 -0.27
CA LYS A 112 -34.69 -1.21 -0.34
C LYS A 112 -35.61 -0.46 -1.30
N LYS A 113 -35.87 -1.02 -2.48
CA LYS A 113 -36.96 -0.56 -3.33
C LYS A 113 -38.22 -0.63 -2.49
N LYS A 114 -38.85 0.52 -2.25
CA LYS A 114 -40.19 0.61 -1.70
C LYS A 114 -41.12 0.32 -2.87
N ASP A 115 -41.43 -0.97 -3.11
CA ASP A 115 -42.52 -1.34 -3.99
C ASP A 115 -43.77 -0.62 -3.47
N SER A 116 -44.16 0.42 -4.19
CA SER A 116 -45.38 1.18 -3.96
C SER A 116 -46.28 0.88 -5.16
N THR A 117 -46.72 -0.36 -5.26
CA THR A 117 -47.96 -0.70 -5.96
C THR A 117 -49.10 -0.22 -5.07
N GLU A 118 -49.44 1.05 -5.18
CA GLU A 118 -50.80 1.51 -4.89
C GLU A 118 -51.51 1.57 -6.23
N GLU A 119 -52.25 0.49 -6.49
CA GLU A 119 -53.21 0.35 -7.57
C GLU A 119 -54.24 1.48 -7.45
N THR A 120 -54.27 2.35 -8.45
CA THR A 120 -55.45 3.14 -8.78
C THR A 120 -56.51 2.21 -9.35
N GLU A 121 -57.63 2.08 -8.65
CA GLU A 121 -58.99 1.96 -9.22
C GLU A 121 -60.07 2.27 -8.17
#